data_AF-A0A2H0WP03-F1
#
_entry.id   AF-A0A2H0WP03-F1
#
_cell.length_a   1.000
_cell.length_b   1.000
_cell.length_c   1.000
_cell.angle_alpha   90.00
_cell.angle_beta   90.00
_cell.angle_gamma   90.00
#
_symmetry.space_group_name_H-M   'P 1'
#
loop_
_entity.id
_entity.type
_entity.pdbx_description
1 polymer ?
#
loop_
_entity_poly.entity_id
_entity_poly.type
_entity_poly.pdbx_seq_one_letter_code
_entity_poly.pdbx_strand_id
1 'polypeptide(L)'
;KARLVKQKNWYHLYLPSPYPLTHNQPNPITKWFKKLDIELVHAGEKKIPAKVFSATEEGIALFLKHLWSTDGNVSWKHSKDRKPAGAIYYASSSELLARQVQHLLLRLGIQSTFSEREDKRGNYSRMSLVHVQGVTNQLKFLDKVGAVGSKGEIIPKLITNLKKIDPNPNNDIIPKDAWELFIKPAKEKKGLSWRDFADKLGMSFCGSSLFKNGISRDRMVRINAFLKDGKIFNLATSDVYWDKIVSIKELGEEEVFDATVDGVHNFVADDMIVHNSIEQDADVVMFLYREDEENPENVTLEISKHRNGPTGVLKLRFIPSRVSFYPMETKREK
;
A
#
# COMPACT_ATOMS: atom_id res chain seq x y z
N LYS A 1 11.44 -47.12 0.02
CA LYS A 1 11.66 -46.35 1.28
C LYS A 1 12.28 -45.00 0.93
N ALA A 2 11.93 -43.93 1.65
CA ALA A 2 12.57 -42.63 1.45
C ALA A 2 14.09 -42.75 1.64
N ARG A 3 14.87 -42.10 0.79
CA ARG A 3 16.34 -42.13 0.84
C ARG A 3 16.88 -40.71 0.89
N LEU A 4 17.57 -40.37 1.97
CA LEU A 4 18.29 -39.11 2.09
C LEU A 4 19.75 -39.34 1.68
N VAL A 5 20.22 -38.65 0.64
CA VAL A 5 21.57 -38.77 0.11
C VAL A 5 22.29 -37.45 0.32
N LYS A 6 23.34 -37.46 1.15
CA LYS A 6 24.19 -36.29 1.36
C LYS A 6 24.93 -35.94 0.07
N GLN A 7 24.82 -34.70 -0.35
CA GLN A 7 25.63 -34.08 -1.39
C GLN A 7 26.74 -33.25 -0.73
N LYS A 8 27.50 -32.44 -1.51
CA LYS A 8 28.59 -31.61 -0.97
C LYS A 8 28.13 -30.72 0.20
N ASN A 9 27.16 -29.84 -0.06
CA ASN A 9 26.65 -28.84 0.89
C ASN A 9 25.12 -28.87 1.05
N TRP A 10 24.45 -29.92 0.58
CA TRP A 10 22.99 -30.09 0.65
C TRP A 10 22.62 -31.58 0.65
N TYR A 11 21.34 -31.89 0.75
CA TYR A 11 20.85 -33.27 0.75
C TYR A 11 19.79 -33.47 -0.33
N HIS A 12 19.87 -34.59 -1.03
CA HIS A 12 18.80 -35.07 -1.90
C HIS A 12 17.88 -35.98 -1.10
N LEU A 13 16.60 -35.64 -1.02
CA LEU A 13 15.56 -36.53 -0.49
C LEU A 13 14.83 -37.20 -1.66
N TYR A 14 15.03 -38.51 -1.83
CA TYR A 14 14.30 -39.32 -2.79
C TYR A 14 13.07 -39.92 -2.13
N LEU A 15 11.89 -39.58 -2.66
CA LEU A 15 10.60 -40.11 -2.24
C LEU A 15 10.04 -41.00 -3.36
N PRO A 16 10.33 -42.33 -3.35
CA PRO A 16 9.88 -43.22 -4.40
C PRO A 16 8.35 -43.36 -4.38
N SER A 17 7.75 -43.42 -5.56
CA SER A 17 6.33 -43.69 -5.71
C SER A 17 6.00 -45.10 -5.19
N PRO A 18 4.87 -45.31 -4.50
CA PRO A 18 4.41 -46.63 -4.09
C PRO A 18 3.89 -47.48 -5.27
N TYR A 19 3.81 -46.90 -6.47
CA TYR A 19 3.31 -47.54 -7.69
C TYR A 19 4.09 -47.06 -8.94
N PRO A 20 4.08 -47.83 -10.06
CA PRO A 20 4.63 -47.40 -11.34
C PRO A 20 3.97 -46.11 -11.84
N LEU A 21 4.77 -45.17 -12.35
CA LEU A 21 4.29 -43.89 -12.86
C LEU A 21 3.90 -44.02 -14.34
N THR A 22 2.74 -43.49 -14.71
CA THR A 22 2.28 -43.41 -16.11
C THR A 22 1.72 -42.02 -16.39
N HIS A 23 1.41 -41.73 -17.66
CA HIS A 23 0.75 -40.46 -18.03
C HIS A 23 -0.57 -40.23 -17.27
N ASN A 24 -1.33 -41.30 -17.01
CA ASN A 24 -2.58 -41.27 -16.22
C ASN A 24 -2.39 -41.44 -14.71
N GLN A 25 -1.18 -41.81 -14.28
CA GLN A 25 -0.87 -42.07 -12.87
C GLN A 25 0.38 -41.29 -12.44
N PRO A 26 0.25 -39.97 -12.19
CA PRO A 26 1.36 -39.16 -11.76
C PRO A 26 1.81 -39.49 -10.33
N ASN A 27 3.00 -38.99 -9.99
CA ASN A 27 3.60 -39.14 -8.67
C ASN A 27 2.62 -38.66 -7.57
N PRO A 28 2.51 -39.37 -6.42
CA PRO A 28 1.64 -38.97 -5.32
C PRO A 28 1.81 -37.51 -4.86
N ILE A 29 3.04 -36.99 -4.88
CA ILE A 29 3.33 -35.59 -4.53
C ILE A 29 2.71 -34.64 -5.55
N THR A 30 2.84 -34.93 -6.84
CA THR A 30 2.19 -34.15 -7.90
C THR A 30 0.66 -34.21 -7.75
N LYS A 31 0.08 -35.37 -7.44
CA LYS A 31 -1.37 -35.48 -7.16
C LYS A 31 -1.78 -34.64 -5.96
N TRP A 32 -0.97 -34.63 -4.90
CA TRP A 32 -1.21 -33.83 -3.71
C TRP A 32 -1.12 -32.32 -3.99
N PHE A 33 -0.08 -31.88 -4.70
CA PHE A 33 0.06 -30.49 -5.16
C PHE A 33 -1.12 -30.03 -6.01
N LYS A 34 -1.58 -30.84 -6.96
CA LYS A 34 -2.80 -30.53 -7.74
C LYS A 34 -4.04 -30.33 -6.85
N LYS A 35 -4.22 -31.14 -5.80
CA LYS A 35 -5.32 -30.94 -4.82
C LYS A 35 -5.20 -29.64 -4.01
N LEU A 36 -3.99 -29.12 -3.90
CA LEU A 36 -3.68 -27.85 -3.25
C LEU A 36 -3.66 -26.67 -4.22
N ASP A 37 -4.01 -26.87 -5.50
CA ASP A 37 -3.92 -25.83 -6.53
C ASP A 37 -2.49 -25.32 -6.75
N ILE A 38 -1.51 -26.23 -6.62
CA ILE A 38 -0.10 -25.99 -6.89
C ILE A 38 0.27 -26.67 -8.20
N GLU A 39 0.58 -25.85 -9.20
CA GLU A 39 0.93 -26.28 -10.55
C GLU A 39 2.44 -26.35 -10.76
N LEU A 40 2.86 -27.12 -11.77
CA LEU A 40 4.25 -27.17 -12.20
C LEU A 40 4.49 -26.05 -13.22
N VAL A 41 4.97 -24.90 -12.75
CA VAL A 41 5.16 -23.68 -13.55
C VAL A 41 6.59 -23.15 -13.45
N HIS A 42 6.97 -22.26 -14.35
CA HIS A 42 8.26 -21.58 -14.28
C HIS A 42 8.31 -20.62 -13.08
N ALA A 43 9.53 -20.23 -12.67
CA ALA A 43 9.72 -19.39 -11.49
C ALA A 43 8.99 -18.02 -11.58
N GLY A 44 8.83 -17.47 -12.78
CA GLY A 44 8.09 -16.21 -13.03
C GLY A 44 6.57 -16.34 -12.94
N GLU A 45 6.04 -17.56 -13.01
CA GLU A 45 4.59 -17.85 -13.06
C GLU A 45 4.06 -18.39 -11.72
N LYS A 46 4.93 -18.54 -10.73
CA LYS A 46 4.54 -19.01 -9.39
C LYS A 46 3.49 -18.08 -8.79
N LYS A 47 2.54 -18.67 -8.08
CA LYS A 47 1.50 -17.94 -7.33
C LYS A 47 1.21 -18.66 -6.01
N ILE A 48 0.67 -17.92 -5.05
CA ILE A 48 0.13 -18.48 -3.82
C ILE A 48 -1.22 -19.14 -4.13
N PRO A 49 -1.47 -20.38 -3.67
CA PRO A 49 -2.77 -21.02 -3.83
C PRO A 49 -3.91 -20.24 -3.16
N ALA A 50 -5.08 -20.21 -3.80
CA ALA A 50 -6.25 -19.45 -3.34
C ALA A 50 -6.64 -19.77 -1.88
N LYS A 51 -6.49 -21.03 -1.46
CA LYS A 51 -6.81 -21.51 -0.09
C LYS A 51 -5.99 -20.84 1.02
N VAL A 52 -4.83 -20.25 0.69
CA VAL A 52 -4.01 -19.55 1.69
C VAL A 52 -4.64 -18.20 2.06
N PHE A 53 -5.32 -17.53 1.13
CA PHE A 53 -5.94 -16.22 1.37
C PHE A 53 -7.17 -16.29 2.30
N SER A 54 -7.78 -17.47 2.39
CA SER A 54 -8.88 -17.78 3.32
C SER A 54 -8.42 -18.42 4.63
N ALA A 55 -7.11 -18.61 4.83
CA ALA A 55 -6.58 -19.16 6.08
C ALA A 55 -6.68 -18.14 7.24
N THR A 56 -6.57 -18.64 8.47
CA THR A 56 -6.48 -17.79 9.68
C THR A 56 -5.16 -16.99 9.68
N GLU A 57 -5.06 -15.98 10.54
CA GLU A 57 -3.82 -15.22 10.71
C GLU A 57 -2.64 -16.14 11.05
N GLU A 58 -2.83 -17.15 11.90
CA GLU A 58 -1.78 -18.12 12.26
C GLU A 58 -1.39 -18.98 11.05
N GLY A 59 -2.37 -19.38 10.23
CA GLY A 59 -2.12 -20.14 9.00
C GLY A 59 -1.33 -19.33 7.97
N ILE A 60 -1.70 -18.07 7.76
CA ILE A 60 -0.98 -17.14 6.89
C ILE A 60 0.44 -16.90 7.42
N ALA A 61 0.58 -16.64 8.72
CA ALA A 61 1.88 -16.44 9.36
C ALA A 61 2.79 -17.66 9.22
N LEU A 62 2.25 -18.86 9.43
CA LEU A 62 2.99 -20.12 9.25
C LEU A 62 3.42 -20.33 7.79
N PHE A 63 2.53 -20.06 6.84
CA PHE A 63 2.87 -20.12 5.41
C PHE A 63 4.01 -19.16 5.07
N LEU A 64 3.87 -17.88 5.45
CA LEU A 64 4.89 -16.86 5.21
C LEU A 64 6.21 -17.19 5.91
N LYS A 65 6.18 -17.76 7.12
CA LYS A 65 7.38 -18.18 7.86
C LYS A 65 8.20 -19.20 7.07
N HIS A 66 7.55 -20.21 6.51
CA HIS A 66 8.22 -21.22 5.69
C HIS A 66 8.64 -20.68 4.32
N LEU A 67 7.83 -19.82 3.71
CA LEU A 67 8.20 -19.14 2.47
C LEU A 67 9.43 -18.24 2.63
N TRP A 68 9.52 -17.51 3.75
CA TRP A 68 10.69 -16.67 4.05
C TRP A 68 11.95 -17.49 4.35
N SER A 69 11.75 -18.70 4.89
CA SER A 69 12.85 -19.62 5.17
C SER A 69 13.54 -20.10 3.90
N THR A 70 12.83 -20.17 2.77
CA THR A 70 13.42 -20.49 1.46
C THR A 70 14.10 -19.25 0.86
N ASP A 71 13.32 -18.33 0.30
CA ASP A 71 13.79 -17.26 -0.59
C ASP A 71 13.82 -15.88 0.09
N GLY A 72 13.34 -15.80 1.32
CA GLY A 72 13.39 -14.57 2.12
C GLY A 72 14.76 -14.34 2.75
N ASN A 73 15.07 -13.06 3.02
CA ASN A 73 16.21 -12.62 3.79
C ASN A 73 15.74 -12.06 5.13
N VAL A 74 16.41 -12.50 6.20
CA VAL A 74 16.40 -11.87 7.53
C VAL A 74 17.86 -11.72 7.90
N SER A 75 18.33 -10.48 8.02
CA SER A 75 19.72 -10.22 8.39
C SER A 75 19.90 -8.84 9.02
N TRP A 76 21.04 -8.64 9.64
CA TRP A 76 21.43 -7.34 10.19
C TRP A 76 22.44 -6.68 9.27
N LYS A 77 22.10 -5.52 8.70
CA LYS A 77 22.96 -4.81 7.76
C LYS A 77 23.82 -3.79 8.49
N HIS A 78 25.13 -3.88 8.28
CA HIS A 78 26.09 -2.84 8.62
C HIS A 78 26.47 -2.07 7.35
N SER A 79 26.47 -0.75 7.44
CA SER A 79 26.94 0.15 6.37
C SER A 79 27.94 1.12 6.99
N LYS A 80 29.02 1.45 6.27
CA LYS A 80 30.04 2.38 6.79
C LYS A 80 29.43 3.76 7.13
N ASP A 81 28.49 4.23 6.29
CA ASP A 81 27.93 5.59 6.40
C ASP A 81 26.46 5.63 6.86
N ARG A 82 25.88 4.50 7.28
CA ARG A 82 24.47 4.46 7.73
C ARG A 82 24.35 3.69 9.04
N LYS A 83 23.40 4.13 9.88
CA LYS A 83 23.03 3.41 11.09
C LYS A 83 22.72 1.94 10.74
N PRO A 84 23.19 0.96 11.54
CA PRO A 84 22.84 -0.42 11.34
C PRO A 84 21.32 -0.61 11.32
N ALA A 85 20.83 -1.49 10.46
CA ALA A 85 19.40 -1.70 10.28
C ALA A 85 19.08 -3.16 9.98
N GLY A 86 17.87 -3.59 10.36
CA GLY A 86 17.33 -4.86 9.92
C GLY A 86 17.12 -4.85 8.40
N ALA A 87 17.55 -5.91 7.73
CA ALA A 87 17.22 -6.20 6.35
C ALA A 87 16.25 -7.38 6.33
N ILE A 88 14.98 -7.09 6.09
CA ILE A 88 13.92 -8.10 5.96
C ILE A 88 13.26 -7.90 4.60
N TYR A 89 13.43 -8.86 3.70
CA TYR A 89 12.81 -8.80 2.38
C TYR A 89 12.57 -10.18 1.79
N TYR A 90 11.60 -10.28 0.88
CA TYR A 90 11.36 -11.45 0.04
C TYR A 90 11.65 -11.07 -1.41
N ALA A 91 12.30 -11.95 -2.16
CA ALA A 91 12.65 -11.72 -3.56
C ALA A 91 12.07 -12.84 -4.43
N SER A 92 11.43 -12.48 -5.54
CA SER A 92 10.81 -13.41 -6.47
C SER A 92 10.92 -12.90 -7.90
N SER A 93 11.16 -13.81 -8.85
CA SER A 93 11.04 -13.52 -10.29
C SER A 93 9.57 -13.45 -10.75
N SER A 94 8.64 -13.91 -9.93
CA SER A 94 7.21 -13.73 -10.14
C SER A 94 6.73 -12.50 -9.38
N GLU A 95 6.33 -11.48 -10.13
CA GLU A 95 5.68 -10.27 -9.61
C GLU A 95 4.38 -10.63 -8.90
N LEU A 96 3.56 -11.51 -9.48
CA LEU A 96 2.30 -11.95 -8.90
C LEU A 96 2.53 -12.56 -7.51
N LEU A 97 3.47 -13.50 -7.37
CA LEU A 97 3.83 -14.06 -6.06
C LEU A 97 4.28 -12.99 -5.08
N ALA A 98 5.11 -12.03 -5.51
CA ALA A 98 5.59 -10.96 -4.65
C ALA A 98 4.44 -10.06 -4.17
N ARG A 99 3.52 -9.66 -5.05
CA ARG A 99 2.32 -8.88 -4.68
C ARG A 99 1.42 -9.65 -3.73
N GLN A 100 1.20 -10.94 -3.98
CA GLN A 100 0.43 -11.80 -3.09
C GLN A 100 1.09 -11.95 -1.70
N VAL A 101 2.42 -12.01 -1.62
CA VAL A 101 3.15 -11.96 -0.34
C VAL A 101 2.93 -10.63 0.38
N GLN A 102 2.99 -9.50 -0.35
CA GLN A 102 2.70 -8.18 0.21
C GLN A 102 1.26 -8.10 0.75
N HIS A 103 0.28 -8.60 0.02
CA HIS A 103 -1.12 -8.67 0.47
C HIS A 103 -1.28 -9.50 1.76
N LEU A 104 -0.64 -10.68 1.83
CA LEU A 104 -0.69 -11.51 3.03
C LEU A 104 0.01 -10.86 4.23
N LEU A 105 1.10 -10.10 4.01
CA LEU A 105 1.71 -9.31 5.09
C LEU A 105 0.76 -8.22 5.60
N LEU A 106 0.04 -7.55 4.69
CA LEU A 106 -0.94 -6.54 5.05
C LEU A 106 -2.08 -7.13 5.89
N ARG A 107 -2.56 -8.34 5.54
CA ARG A 107 -3.54 -9.11 6.33
C ARG A 107 -3.08 -9.39 7.76
N LEU A 108 -1.77 -9.44 8.02
CA LEU A 108 -1.21 -9.60 9.37
C LEU A 108 -0.92 -8.25 10.08
N GLY A 109 -1.26 -7.13 9.45
CA GLY A 109 -0.98 -5.78 9.91
C GLY A 109 0.48 -5.36 9.76
N ILE A 110 1.22 -6.00 8.85
CA ILE A 110 2.63 -5.73 8.53
C ILE A 110 2.69 -4.99 7.19
N GLN A 111 2.99 -3.70 7.24
CA GLN A 111 3.16 -2.93 6.00
C GLN A 111 4.53 -3.23 5.38
N SER A 112 4.56 -3.33 4.05
CA SER A 112 5.79 -3.56 3.28
C SER A 112 5.81 -2.73 2.01
N THR A 113 7.00 -2.40 1.53
CA THR A 113 7.21 -1.68 0.27
C THR A 113 7.55 -2.66 -0.84
N PHE A 114 7.07 -2.36 -2.05
CA PHE A 114 7.37 -3.12 -3.25
C PHE A 114 8.40 -2.37 -4.10
N SER A 115 9.36 -3.10 -4.69
CA SER A 115 10.29 -2.53 -5.65
C SER A 115 10.74 -3.56 -6.67
N GLU A 116 11.06 -3.11 -7.86
CA GLU A 116 11.66 -3.96 -8.89
C GLU A 116 13.14 -3.64 -9.04
N ARG A 117 13.95 -4.67 -9.32
CA ARG A 117 15.35 -4.51 -9.67
C ARG A 117 15.69 -5.29 -10.91
N GLU A 118 16.39 -4.62 -11.81
CA GLU A 118 17.04 -5.27 -12.94
C GLU A 118 18.34 -5.94 -12.47
N ASP A 119 18.59 -7.14 -12.97
CA ASP A 119 19.86 -7.80 -12.74
C ASP A 119 20.96 -7.07 -13.51
N LYS A 120 21.83 -6.38 -12.76
CA LYS A 120 22.98 -5.66 -13.32
C LYS A 120 23.95 -6.58 -14.08
N ARG A 121 23.85 -7.90 -13.90
CA ARG A 121 24.70 -8.90 -14.57
C ARG A 121 24.06 -9.51 -15.82
N GLY A 122 22.81 -9.14 -16.15
CA GLY A 122 22.10 -9.58 -17.35
C GLY A 122 21.72 -11.07 -17.39
N ASN A 123 21.86 -11.80 -16.27
CA ASN A 123 21.66 -13.25 -16.24
C ASN A 123 20.23 -13.65 -15.87
N TYR A 124 19.46 -12.74 -15.28
CA TYR A 124 18.09 -12.98 -14.85
C TYR A 124 17.16 -11.84 -15.28
N SER A 125 15.89 -12.19 -15.49
CA SER A 125 14.79 -11.25 -15.64
C SER A 125 14.65 -10.34 -14.41
N ARG A 126 13.81 -9.29 -14.52
CA ARG A 126 13.45 -8.40 -13.40
C ARG A 126 13.10 -9.19 -12.14
N MET A 127 13.62 -8.74 -11.00
CA MET A 127 13.35 -9.32 -9.68
C MET A 127 12.43 -8.38 -8.91
N SER A 128 11.31 -8.89 -8.44
CA SER A 128 10.39 -8.18 -7.56
C SER A 128 10.80 -8.41 -6.10
N LEU A 129 10.89 -7.33 -5.32
CA LEU A 129 11.25 -7.36 -3.91
C LEU A 129 10.15 -6.75 -3.04
N VAL A 130 9.78 -7.49 -2.00
CA VAL A 130 8.90 -7.04 -0.93
C VAL A 130 9.75 -6.76 0.30
N HIS A 131 9.81 -5.51 0.75
CA HIS A 131 10.64 -5.07 1.86
C HIS A 131 9.80 -4.76 3.10
N VAL A 132 10.13 -5.38 4.23
CA VAL A 132 9.58 -4.98 5.53
C VAL A 132 10.53 -3.97 6.15
N GLN A 133 10.12 -2.70 6.13
CA GLN A 133 10.92 -1.55 6.56
C GLN A 133 10.30 -0.85 7.77
N GLY A 134 11.13 -0.10 8.48
CA GLY A 134 10.72 0.58 9.71
C GLY A 134 10.68 -0.38 10.90
N VAL A 135 11.12 0.13 12.06
CA VAL A 135 11.26 -0.67 13.28
C VAL A 135 9.94 -1.33 13.67
N THR A 136 8.82 -0.60 13.56
CA THR A 136 7.48 -1.10 13.90
C THR A 136 7.10 -2.33 13.09
N ASN A 137 7.15 -2.27 11.76
CA ASN A 137 6.76 -3.39 10.90
C ASN A 137 7.78 -4.53 10.95
N GLN A 138 9.07 -4.23 11.11
CA GLN A 138 10.10 -5.26 11.30
C GLN A 138 9.88 -6.04 12.60
N LEU A 139 9.55 -5.38 13.70
CA LEU A 139 9.21 -6.05 14.95
C LEU A 139 7.95 -6.91 14.82
N LYS A 140 6.88 -6.37 14.20
CA LYS A 140 5.66 -7.16 13.92
C LYS A 140 5.96 -8.41 13.08
N PHE A 141 6.79 -8.29 12.04
CA PHE A 141 7.18 -9.42 11.21
C PHE A 141 7.97 -10.46 12.01
N LEU A 142 8.97 -10.05 12.78
CA LEU A 142 9.82 -10.97 13.54
C LEU A 142 9.05 -11.70 14.64
N ASP A 143 8.03 -11.05 15.21
CA ASP A 143 7.15 -11.60 16.23
C ASP A 143 6.10 -12.57 15.63
N LYS A 144 5.34 -12.12 14.63
CA LYS A 144 4.23 -12.91 14.05
C LYS A 144 4.70 -13.98 13.05
N VAL A 145 5.65 -13.66 12.18
CA VAL A 145 6.05 -14.50 11.03
C VAL A 145 7.41 -15.16 11.29
N GLY A 146 8.45 -14.35 11.40
CA GLY A 146 9.83 -14.82 11.55
C GLY A 146 10.31 -15.74 10.42
N ALA A 147 11.20 -16.67 10.75
CA ALA A 147 11.77 -17.66 9.83
C ALA A 147 12.24 -18.90 10.61
N VAL A 148 12.58 -19.96 9.90
CA VAL A 148 13.10 -21.23 10.44
C VAL A 148 14.58 -21.39 10.05
N GLY A 149 15.31 -22.21 10.82
CA GLY A 149 16.73 -22.50 10.59
C GLY A 149 17.62 -21.33 11.02
N SER A 150 18.76 -21.17 10.36
CA SER A 150 19.75 -20.13 10.68
C SER A 150 19.19 -18.70 10.64
N LYS A 151 18.21 -18.45 9.76
CA LYS A 151 17.49 -17.17 9.70
C LYS A 151 16.62 -16.92 10.93
N GLY A 152 16.07 -17.99 11.53
CA GLY A 152 15.28 -17.95 12.76
C GLY A 152 16.14 -17.74 14.02
N GLU A 153 17.31 -18.37 14.07
CA GLU A 153 18.23 -18.31 15.22
C GLU A 153 18.69 -16.88 15.56
N ILE A 154 18.81 -16.01 14.55
CA ILE A 154 19.24 -14.62 14.74
C ILE A 154 18.11 -13.69 15.20
N ILE A 155 16.85 -14.10 15.12
CA ILE A 155 15.68 -13.24 15.37
C ILE A 155 15.70 -12.59 16.76
N PRO A 156 15.97 -13.30 17.87
CA PRO A 156 15.98 -12.68 19.20
C PRO A 156 16.99 -11.53 19.31
N LYS A 157 18.16 -11.69 18.68
CA LYS A 157 19.19 -10.64 18.62
C LYS A 157 18.75 -9.46 17.74
N LEU A 158 18.10 -9.73 16.61
CA LEU A 158 17.54 -8.67 15.76
C LEU A 158 16.47 -7.86 16.51
N ILE A 159 15.53 -8.51 17.18
CA ILE A 159 14.48 -7.83 17.98
C ILE A 159 15.13 -6.91 19.03
N THR A 160 16.14 -7.42 19.75
CA THR A 160 16.87 -6.65 20.77
C THR A 160 17.55 -5.42 20.18
N ASN A 161 18.14 -5.53 18.99
CA ASN A 161 18.81 -4.41 18.34
C ASN A 161 17.81 -3.41 17.74
N LEU A 162 16.70 -3.88 17.16
CA LEU A 162 15.66 -3.02 16.60
C LEU A 162 14.99 -2.15 17.67
N LYS A 163 14.76 -2.70 18.87
CA LYS A 163 14.20 -1.95 20.00
C LYS A 163 15.07 -0.77 20.47
N LYS A 164 16.34 -0.70 20.04
CA LYS A 164 17.26 0.43 20.33
C LYS A 164 17.22 1.53 19.28
N ILE A 165 16.47 1.33 18.18
CA ILE A 165 16.40 2.28 17.08
C ILE A 165 15.12 3.10 17.24
N ASP A 166 15.28 4.43 17.26
CA ASP A 166 14.14 5.35 17.21
C ASP A 166 13.41 5.22 15.86
N PRO A 167 12.09 4.95 15.86
CA PRO A 167 11.33 4.87 14.63
C PRO A 167 11.36 6.19 13.85
N ASN A 168 11.53 6.10 12.52
CA ASN A 168 11.39 7.25 11.63
C ASN A 168 10.02 7.19 10.93
N PRO A 169 9.12 8.15 11.16
CA PRO A 169 7.74 8.11 10.68
C PRO A 169 7.57 8.56 9.22
N ASN A 170 8.59 8.40 8.36
CA ASN A 170 8.54 8.84 6.95
C ASN A 170 7.59 8.02 6.05
N ASN A 171 6.72 7.21 6.64
CA ASN A 171 5.73 6.37 5.97
C ASN A 171 4.38 6.55 6.68
N ASP A 172 3.26 6.40 5.98
CA ASP A 172 1.92 6.73 6.50
C ASP A 172 1.80 8.21 6.95
N ILE A 173 2.03 9.11 5.99
CA ILE A 173 2.03 10.55 6.22
C ILE A 173 0.68 11.13 5.82
N ILE A 174 0.01 11.77 6.78
CA ILE A 174 -1.27 12.44 6.53
C ILE A 174 -1.01 13.65 5.63
N PRO A 175 -1.82 13.84 4.56
CA PRO A 175 -1.61 14.93 3.60
C PRO A 175 -1.54 16.30 4.26
N LYS A 176 -0.69 17.19 3.70
CA LYS A 176 -0.53 18.57 4.21
C LYS A 176 -1.84 19.36 4.22
N ASP A 177 -2.80 19.00 3.36
CA ASP A 177 -4.10 19.67 3.27
C ASP A 177 -4.91 19.51 4.57
N ALA A 178 -4.57 18.53 5.42
CA ALA A 178 -5.16 18.41 6.75
C ALA A 178 -4.91 19.65 7.63
N TRP A 179 -3.86 20.44 7.37
CA TRP A 179 -3.61 21.71 8.05
C TRP A 179 -4.77 22.69 7.83
N GLU A 180 -5.17 22.90 6.58
CA GLU A 180 -6.23 23.85 6.22
C GLU A 180 -7.62 23.26 6.44
N LEU A 181 -7.83 21.99 6.09
CA LEU A 181 -9.15 21.36 6.10
C LEU A 181 -9.66 20.99 7.50
N PHE A 182 -8.76 20.65 8.43
CA PHE A 182 -9.15 20.12 9.74
C PHE A 182 -8.51 20.88 10.91
N ILE A 183 -7.20 21.10 10.87
CA ILE A 183 -6.45 21.63 12.03
C ILE A 183 -6.75 23.11 12.23
N LYS A 184 -6.74 23.92 11.18
CA LYS A 184 -6.99 25.36 11.25
C LYS A 184 -8.41 25.68 11.77
N PRO A 185 -9.49 25.08 11.25
CA PRO A 185 -10.83 25.27 11.81
C PRO A 185 -10.93 24.86 13.29
N ALA A 186 -10.33 23.73 13.67
CA ALA A 186 -10.33 23.27 15.06
C ALA A 186 -9.53 24.19 16.00
N LYS A 187 -8.39 24.72 15.53
CA LYS A 187 -7.58 25.72 16.24
C LYS A 187 -8.37 27.01 16.45
N GLU A 188 -9.03 27.51 15.41
CA GLU A 188 -9.85 28.73 15.45
C GLU A 188 -11.03 28.59 16.41
N LYS A 189 -11.72 27.44 16.40
CA LYS A 189 -12.79 27.14 17.36
C LYS A 189 -12.32 27.19 18.83
N LYS A 190 -11.03 26.94 19.08
CA LYS A 190 -10.41 27.05 20.42
C LYS A 190 -9.80 28.41 20.71
N GLY A 191 -9.88 29.38 19.79
CA GLY A 191 -9.31 30.71 19.96
C GLY A 191 -7.78 30.71 20.06
N LEU A 192 -7.10 29.67 19.56
CA LEU A 192 -5.63 29.57 19.64
C LEU A 192 -4.96 30.32 18.48
N SER A 193 -3.90 31.07 18.76
CA SER A 193 -3.00 31.55 17.71
C SER A 193 -2.08 30.43 17.22
N TRP A 194 -1.42 30.63 16.08
CA TRP A 194 -0.40 29.69 15.63
C TRP A 194 0.86 29.67 16.52
N ARG A 195 1.10 30.73 17.32
CA ARG A 195 2.16 30.73 18.33
C ARG A 195 1.78 29.81 19.50
N ASP A 196 0.58 29.96 20.04
CA ASP A 196 0.07 29.08 21.10
C ASP A 196 0.04 27.62 20.65
N PHE A 197 -0.29 27.40 19.37
CA PHE A 197 -0.28 26.07 18.75
C PHE A 197 1.12 25.45 18.73
N ALA A 198 2.14 26.21 18.31
CA ALA A 198 3.53 25.76 18.29
C ALA A 198 4.05 25.49 19.71
N ASP A 199 3.72 26.36 20.67
CA ASP A 199 4.10 26.21 22.08
C ASP A 199 3.46 24.95 22.70
N LYS A 200 2.18 24.67 22.41
CA LYS A 200 1.51 23.42 22.83
C LYS A 200 2.11 22.17 22.20
N LEU A 201 2.71 22.28 21.02
CA LEU A 201 3.50 21.22 20.39
C LEU A 201 4.95 21.18 20.88
N GLY A 202 5.36 22.02 21.83
CA GLY A 202 6.72 22.07 22.33
C GLY A 202 7.74 22.38 21.24
N MET A 203 7.38 23.23 20.28
CA MET A 203 8.25 23.64 19.18
C MET A 203 8.27 25.17 19.04
N SER A 204 9.40 25.71 18.59
CA SER A 204 9.47 27.12 18.23
C SER A 204 8.60 27.41 17.01
N PHE A 205 7.87 28.53 17.04
CA PHE A 205 7.06 28.96 15.91
C PHE A 205 7.93 29.23 14.67
N CYS A 206 7.71 28.46 13.61
CA CYS A 206 8.52 28.48 12.37
C CYS A 206 7.77 29.03 11.15
N GLY A 207 6.70 29.82 11.38
CA GLY A 207 5.93 30.45 10.32
C GLY A 207 5.33 29.45 9.33
N SER A 208 5.41 29.77 8.03
CA SER A 208 4.83 28.95 6.96
C SER A 208 5.53 27.59 6.76
N SER A 209 6.71 27.39 7.35
CA SER A 209 7.44 26.12 7.27
C SER A 209 6.65 24.94 7.85
N LEU A 210 5.79 25.21 8.85
CA LEU A 210 4.96 24.20 9.50
C LEU A 210 4.03 23.47 8.51
N PHE A 211 3.56 24.17 7.47
CA PHE A 211 2.52 23.70 6.54
C PHE A 211 3.07 23.05 5.27
N LYS A 212 4.39 23.05 5.07
CA LYS A 212 5.02 22.57 3.82
C LYS A 212 4.98 21.05 3.68
N ASN A 213 4.98 20.33 4.80
CA ASN A 213 5.08 18.89 4.84
C ASN A 213 3.78 18.27 5.37
N GLY A 214 3.55 17.01 4.99
CA GLY A 214 2.53 16.20 5.63
C GLY A 214 2.82 15.95 7.10
N ILE A 215 1.88 15.30 7.78
CA ILE A 215 1.85 15.19 9.23
C ILE A 215 1.95 13.72 9.62
N SER A 216 2.92 13.36 10.46
CA SER A 216 2.98 11.99 10.99
C SER A 216 1.81 11.72 11.95
N ARG A 217 1.42 10.45 12.09
CA ARG A 217 0.39 10.05 13.07
C ARG A 217 0.71 10.51 14.49
N ASP A 218 1.96 10.33 14.94
CA ASP A 218 2.39 10.78 16.26
C ASP A 218 2.18 12.29 16.45
N ARG A 219 2.54 13.10 15.44
CA ARG A 219 2.28 14.54 15.48
C ARG A 219 0.79 14.83 15.50
N MET A 220 -0.03 14.11 14.74
CA MET A 220 -1.50 14.27 14.78
C MET A 220 -2.11 13.89 16.14
N VAL A 221 -1.62 12.84 16.80
CA VAL A 221 -2.02 12.50 18.18
C VAL A 221 -1.72 13.66 19.13
N ARG A 222 -0.51 14.23 19.04
CA ARG A 222 -0.09 15.37 19.86
C ARG A 222 -0.92 16.63 19.59
N ILE A 223 -1.24 16.90 18.32
CA ILE A 223 -2.15 17.98 17.93
C ILE A 223 -3.53 17.76 18.54
N ASN A 224 -4.07 16.54 18.43
CA ASN A 224 -5.39 16.23 18.93
C ASN A 224 -5.47 16.25 20.47
N ALA A 225 -4.36 15.99 21.18
CA ALA A 225 -4.34 16.04 22.65
C ALA A 225 -4.83 17.39 23.20
N PHE A 226 -4.53 18.49 22.51
CA PHE A 226 -5.00 19.82 22.90
C PHE A 226 -6.11 20.38 22.01
N LEU A 227 -6.29 19.92 20.76
CA LEU A 227 -7.43 20.32 19.92
C LEU A 227 -8.72 19.56 20.23
N LYS A 228 -8.65 18.29 20.65
CA LYS A 228 -9.79 17.43 20.99
C LYS A 228 -10.89 17.47 19.93
N ASP A 229 -10.51 17.27 18.67
CA ASP A 229 -11.41 17.28 17.52
C ASP A 229 -11.58 15.85 16.98
N GLY A 230 -12.82 15.44 16.71
CA GLY A 230 -13.13 14.08 16.27
C GLY A 230 -12.51 13.71 14.92
N LYS A 231 -12.41 14.65 13.98
CA LYS A 231 -11.82 14.39 12.66
C LYS A 231 -10.30 14.23 12.78
N ILE A 232 -9.66 15.07 13.58
CA ILE A 232 -8.22 14.98 13.86
C ILE A 232 -7.91 13.69 14.62
N PHE A 233 -8.75 13.30 15.58
CA PHE A 233 -8.64 12.00 16.27
C PHE A 233 -8.66 10.85 15.27
N ASN A 234 -9.66 10.81 14.39
CA ASN A 234 -9.80 9.75 13.39
C ASN A 234 -8.57 9.67 12.47
N LEU A 235 -8.08 10.82 11.97
CA LEU A 235 -6.86 10.84 11.16
C LEU A 235 -5.62 10.34 11.94
N ALA A 236 -5.55 10.62 13.23
CA ALA A 236 -4.43 10.20 14.06
C ALA A 236 -4.43 8.69 14.35
N THR A 237 -5.61 8.09 14.56
CA THR A 237 -5.73 6.73 15.14
C THR A 237 -6.38 5.69 14.24
N SER A 238 -6.88 6.05 13.06
CA SER A 238 -7.50 5.09 12.14
C SER A 238 -6.51 4.02 11.66
N ASP A 239 -7.04 2.88 11.23
CA ASP A 239 -6.25 1.81 10.58
C ASP A 239 -6.03 2.06 9.07
N VAL A 240 -6.43 3.23 8.56
CA VAL A 240 -6.33 3.60 7.14
C VAL A 240 -4.96 4.19 6.84
N TYR A 241 -4.16 3.47 6.07
CA TYR A 241 -2.84 3.92 5.65
C TYR A 241 -2.92 4.99 4.54
N TRP A 242 -2.26 6.13 4.75
CA TRP A 242 -2.17 7.19 3.74
C TRP A 242 -0.95 6.98 2.85
N ASP A 243 -1.21 6.64 1.59
CA ASP A 243 -0.19 6.56 0.55
C ASP A 243 -0.33 7.68 -0.47
N LYS A 244 0.79 8.06 -1.09
CA LYS A 244 0.83 9.09 -2.13
C LYS A 244 0.73 8.45 -3.50
N ILE A 245 -0.18 8.96 -4.33
CA ILE A 245 -0.24 8.63 -5.76
C ILE A 245 1.08 9.06 -6.43
N VAL A 246 1.80 8.10 -7.02
CA VAL A 246 3.09 8.33 -7.69
C VAL A 246 2.94 8.52 -9.20
N SER A 247 1.93 7.92 -9.80
CA SER A 247 1.62 8.02 -11.22
C SER A 247 0.17 7.66 -11.48
N ILE A 248 -0.41 8.25 -12.52
CA ILE A 248 -1.71 7.88 -13.07
C ILE A 248 -1.46 7.56 -14.54
N LYS A 249 -1.93 6.40 -15.00
CA LYS A 249 -1.74 5.93 -16.38
C LYS A 249 -3.08 5.49 -16.95
N GLU A 250 -3.41 5.99 -18.12
CA GLU A 250 -4.59 5.57 -18.88
C GLU A 250 -4.37 4.18 -19.49
N LEU A 251 -5.38 3.30 -19.39
CA LEU A 251 -5.35 1.93 -19.90
C LEU A 251 -6.26 1.71 -21.12
N GLY A 252 -7.04 2.71 -21.54
CA GLY A 252 -8.02 2.60 -22.61
C GLY A 252 -9.36 2.04 -22.13
N GLU A 253 -10.13 1.48 -23.06
CA GLU A 253 -11.42 0.85 -22.75
C GLU A 253 -11.22 -0.54 -22.14
N GLU A 254 -11.77 -0.74 -20.95
CA GLU A 254 -11.68 -2.00 -20.19
C GLU A 254 -13.04 -2.34 -19.58
N GLU A 255 -13.28 -3.62 -19.29
CA GLU A 255 -14.45 -4.03 -18.54
C GLU A 255 -14.31 -3.59 -17.08
N VAL A 256 -15.30 -2.84 -16.57
CA VAL A 256 -15.29 -2.29 -15.21
C VAL A 256 -16.42 -2.90 -14.38
N PHE A 257 -16.15 -3.08 -13.11
CA PHE A 257 -17.08 -3.64 -12.14
C PHE A 257 -17.22 -2.70 -10.95
N ASP A 258 -18.40 -2.73 -10.33
CA ASP A 258 -18.67 -2.01 -9.09
C ASP A 258 -19.39 -2.93 -8.10
N ALA A 259 -19.31 -2.61 -6.82
CA ALA A 259 -19.99 -3.33 -5.76
C ALA A 259 -20.72 -2.37 -4.83
N THR A 260 -21.94 -2.72 -4.46
CA THR A 260 -22.71 -1.96 -3.47
C THR A 260 -22.57 -2.60 -2.10
N VAL A 261 -21.88 -1.91 -1.19
CA VAL A 261 -21.83 -2.24 0.23
C VAL A 261 -22.77 -1.35 1.04
N ASP A 262 -23.76 -1.95 1.69
CA ASP A 262 -24.73 -1.23 2.53
C ASP A 262 -24.06 -0.62 3.77
N GLY A 263 -24.51 0.60 4.11
CA GLY A 263 -24.10 1.33 5.31
C GLY A 263 -22.83 2.17 5.11
N VAL A 264 -21.72 1.55 4.70
CA VAL A 264 -20.43 2.26 4.58
C VAL A 264 -20.15 2.78 3.17
N HIS A 265 -20.79 2.20 2.14
CA HIS A 265 -20.65 2.61 0.74
C HIS A 265 -19.20 2.66 0.22
N ASN A 266 -18.33 1.80 0.77
CA ASN A 266 -16.97 1.59 0.31
C ASN A 266 -16.53 0.14 0.59
N PHE A 267 -15.52 -0.32 -0.13
CA PHE A 267 -14.92 -1.65 0.04
C PHE A 267 -13.41 -1.61 -0.24
N VAL A 268 -12.74 -2.73 0.03
CA VAL A 268 -11.31 -2.90 -0.26
C VAL A 268 -11.14 -3.65 -1.58
N ALA A 269 -10.43 -3.03 -2.53
CA ALA A 269 -10.03 -3.63 -3.80
C ALA A 269 -8.54 -3.36 -4.04
N ASP A 270 -7.76 -4.40 -4.37
CA ASP A 270 -6.30 -4.31 -4.52
C ASP A 270 -5.60 -3.53 -3.40
N ASP A 271 -5.98 -3.83 -2.15
CA ASP A 271 -5.46 -3.20 -0.93
C ASP A 271 -5.76 -1.69 -0.80
N MET A 272 -6.64 -1.15 -1.63
CA MET A 272 -7.11 0.23 -1.59
C MET A 272 -8.56 0.31 -1.12
N ILE A 273 -8.91 1.36 -0.38
CA ILE A 273 -10.31 1.66 -0.05
C ILE A 273 -10.91 2.42 -1.23
N VAL A 274 -11.93 1.82 -1.85
CA VAL A 274 -12.67 2.39 -2.97
C VAL A 274 -14.10 2.70 -2.54
N HIS A 275 -14.59 3.89 -2.90
CA HIS A 275 -15.99 4.26 -2.68
C HIS A 275 -16.85 3.65 -3.81
N ASN A 276 -18.08 3.24 -3.51
CA ASN A 276 -19.01 2.75 -4.53
C ASN A 276 -19.22 3.84 -5.60
N SER A 277 -19.39 3.47 -6.87
CA SER A 277 -19.47 4.46 -7.95
C SER A 277 -20.83 5.16 -7.97
N ILE A 278 -20.91 6.34 -7.33
CA ILE A 278 -22.06 7.26 -7.47
C ILE A 278 -22.28 7.70 -8.93
N GLU A 279 -21.23 7.61 -9.75
CA GLU A 279 -21.25 7.94 -11.17
C GLU A 279 -22.18 7.02 -11.96
N GLN A 280 -22.30 5.74 -11.61
CA GLN A 280 -23.20 4.82 -12.32
C GLN A 280 -24.67 5.21 -12.08
N ASP A 281 -25.01 5.61 -10.87
CA ASP A 281 -26.36 6.06 -10.49
C ASP A 281 -26.69 7.47 -11.00
N ALA A 282 -25.69 8.31 -11.26
CA ALA A 282 -25.92 9.68 -11.72
C ALA A 282 -26.62 9.75 -13.08
N ASP A 283 -27.64 10.60 -13.20
CA ASP A 283 -28.24 11.01 -14.47
C ASP A 283 -27.30 11.92 -15.27
N VAL A 284 -26.56 12.79 -14.56
CA VAL A 284 -25.60 13.74 -15.12
C VAL A 284 -24.35 13.77 -14.24
N VAL A 285 -23.17 13.66 -14.86
CA VAL A 285 -21.87 13.92 -14.20
C VAL A 285 -21.24 15.13 -14.86
N MET A 286 -20.88 16.11 -14.03
CA MET A 286 -20.28 17.37 -14.44
C MET A 286 -19.01 17.63 -13.65
N PHE A 287 -17.91 17.89 -14.35
CA PHE A 287 -16.68 18.40 -13.77
C PHE A 287 -16.59 19.91 -13.99
N LEU A 288 -16.33 20.64 -12.92
CA LEU A 288 -16.11 22.08 -12.97
C LEU A 288 -14.70 22.35 -12.47
N TYR A 289 -13.82 22.81 -13.35
CA TYR A 289 -12.41 23.00 -13.03
C TYR A 289 -11.83 24.24 -13.70
N ARG A 290 -10.69 24.71 -13.18
CA ARG A 290 -9.91 25.82 -13.76
C ARG A 290 -8.67 25.22 -14.42
N GLU A 291 -8.44 25.58 -15.68
CA GLU A 291 -7.22 25.20 -16.39
C GLU A 291 -6.02 26.03 -15.96
N ASP A 292 -6.28 27.27 -15.55
CA ASP A 292 -5.28 28.23 -15.07
C ASP A 292 -5.70 28.75 -13.69
N GLU A 293 -4.94 28.39 -12.65
CA GLU A 293 -5.21 28.85 -11.29
C GLU A 293 -5.00 30.36 -11.11
N GLU A 294 -4.21 31.01 -11.97
CA GLU A 294 -3.97 32.46 -11.93
C GLU A 294 -5.15 33.26 -12.51
N ASN A 295 -6.06 32.60 -13.23
CA ASN A 295 -7.26 33.21 -13.78
C ASN A 295 -8.54 32.58 -13.21
N PRO A 296 -8.98 32.99 -11.99
CA PRO A 296 -10.10 32.36 -11.29
C PRO A 296 -11.46 32.57 -11.97
N GLU A 297 -11.56 33.51 -12.92
CA GLU A 297 -12.78 33.77 -13.68
C GLU A 297 -12.97 32.78 -14.83
N ASN A 298 -11.90 32.17 -15.36
CA ASN A 298 -12.00 31.22 -16.45
C ASN A 298 -12.23 29.80 -15.90
N VAL A 299 -13.40 29.26 -16.18
CA VAL A 299 -13.83 27.95 -15.67
C VAL A 299 -14.30 27.08 -16.83
N THR A 300 -13.91 25.81 -16.80
CA THR A 300 -14.38 24.82 -17.76
C THR A 300 -15.41 23.93 -17.08
N LEU A 301 -16.57 23.80 -17.71
CA LEU A 301 -17.59 22.80 -17.37
C LEU A 301 -17.49 21.67 -18.38
N GLU A 302 -17.19 20.47 -17.91
CA GLU A 302 -17.25 19.25 -18.70
C GLU A 302 -18.45 18.42 -18.24
N ILE A 303 -19.39 18.17 -19.13
CA ILE A 303 -20.49 17.22 -18.94
C ILE A 303 -20.00 15.88 -19.46
N SER A 304 -19.45 15.04 -18.59
CA SER A 304 -18.89 13.74 -18.99
C SER A 304 -19.94 12.62 -19.05
N LYS A 305 -21.09 12.80 -18.36
CA LYS A 305 -22.24 11.90 -18.47
C LYS A 305 -23.54 12.69 -18.50
N HIS A 306 -24.45 12.33 -19.40
CA HIS A 306 -25.82 12.83 -19.39
C HIS A 306 -26.76 11.78 -19.99
N ARG A 307 -27.60 11.12 -19.18
CA ARG A 307 -28.48 10.03 -19.64
C ARG A 307 -29.51 10.46 -20.69
N ASN A 308 -30.03 11.67 -20.52
CA ASN A 308 -31.09 12.25 -21.35
C ASN A 308 -30.65 13.47 -22.18
N GLY A 309 -29.36 13.61 -22.49
CA GLY A 309 -28.83 14.83 -23.12
C GLY A 309 -27.39 14.71 -23.60
N PRO A 310 -26.85 15.73 -24.26
CA PRO A 310 -25.50 15.69 -24.79
C PRO A 310 -24.44 15.82 -23.68
N THR A 311 -23.33 15.13 -23.87
CA THR A 311 -22.06 15.40 -23.20
C THR A 311 -21.31 16.51 -23.93
N GLY A 312 -20.29 17.09 -23.30
CA GLY A 312 -19.45 18.09 -23.95
C GLY A 312 -18.78 19.05 -22.99
N VAL A 313 -17.96 19.94 -23.54
CA VAL A 313 -17.18 20.92 -22.79
C VAL A 313 -17.68 22.32 -23.09
N LEU A 314 -17.96 23.10 -22.05
CA LEU A 314 -18.34 24.51 -22.13
C LEU A 314 -17.32 25.38 -21.39
N LYS A 315 -16.83 26.41 -22.08
CA LYS A 315 -16.03 27.47 -21.45
C LYS A 315 -16.96 28.49 -20.81
N LEU A 316 -16.79 28.69 -19.51
CA LEU A 316 -17.59 29.58 -18.68
C LEU A 316 -16.70 30.68 -18.08
N ARG A 317 -17.28 31.87 -17.94
CA ARG A 317 -16.74 32.93 -17.12
C ARG A 317 -17.50 33.00 -15.80
N PHE A 318 -16.80 32.82 -14.69
CA PHE A 318 -17.32 33.05 -13.35
C PHE A 318 -17.20 34.52 -12.98
N ILE A 319 -18.30 35.14 -12.54
CA ILE A 319 -18.32 36.53 -12.05
C ILE A 319 -18.52 36.51 -10.53
N PRO A 320 -17.46 36.76 -9.72
CA PRO A 320 -17.52 36.63 -8.26
C PRO A 320 -18.54 37.56 -7.61
N SER A 321 -18.68 38.79 -8.12
CA SER A 321 -19.63 39.80 -7.59
C SER A 321 -21.09 39.39 -7.74
N ARG A 322 -21.39 38.41 -8.62
CA ARG A 322 -22.74 37.89 -8.87
C ARG A 322 -22.89 36.41 -8.54
N VAL A 323 -21.81 35.74 -8.13
CA VAL A 323 -21.77 34.28 -7.89
C VAL A 323 -22.43 33.50 -9.04
N SER A 324 -22.12 33.88 -10.28
CA SER A 324 -22.80 33.38 -11.47
C SER A 324 -21.82 33.01 -12.57
N PHE A 325 -22.17 31.98 -13.36
CA PHE A 325 -21.42 31.54 -14.54
C PHE A 325 -22.10 32.03 -15.82
N TYR A 326 -21.32 32.49 -16.77
CA TYR A 326 -21.78 32.94 -18.08
C TYR A 326 -21.02 32.22 -19.19
N PRO A 327 -21.68 31.82 -20.29
CA PRO A 327 -20.99 31.21 -21.41
C PRO A 327 -19.97 32.19 -22.01
N MET A 328 -18.76 31.69 -22.32
CA MET A 328 -17.80 32.43 -23.12
C MET A 328 -18.12 32.18 -24.59
N GLU A 329 -18.37 33.25 -25.36
CA GLU A 329 -18.53 33.14 -26.80
C GLU A 329 -17.20 32.73 -27.44
N THR A 330 -17.10 31.49 -27.91
CA THR A 330 -16.08 31.10 -28.87
C THR A 330 -16.57 31.51 -30.26
N LYS A 331 -15.74 32.26 -31.01
CA LYS A 331 -16.03 32.57 -32.41
C LYS A 331 -16.32 31.25 -33.13
N ARG A 332 -17.54 31.11 -33.66
CA ARG A 332 -17.85 30.03 -34.62
C ARG A 332 -16.90 30.19 -35.80
N GLU A 333 -16.02 29.22 -36.01
CA GLU A 333 -15.38 29.06 -37.32
C GLU A 333 -16.50 28.74 -38.33
N LYS A 334 -16.48 29.46 -39.46
CA LYS A 334 -17.52 29.43 -40.49
C LYS A 334 -17.43 28.18 -41.35
#